data_AF-A0A3D4AYH9-F1
#
_entry.id   AF-A0A3D4AYH9-F1
#
_cell.length_a   1.000
_cell.length_b   1.000
_cell.length_c   1.000
_cell.angle_alpha   90.00
_cell.angle_beta   90.00
_cell.angle_gamma   90.00
#
_symmetry.space_group_name_H-M   'P 1'
#
loop_
_entity.id
_entity.type
_entity.pdbx_description
1 polymer ?
#
loop_
_entity_poly.entity_id
_entity_poly.type
_entity_poly.pdbx_seq_one_letter_code
_entity_poly.pdbx_strand_id
1 'polypeptide(L)'
;MKDVRRGMDTVYDKRREMLPMPDKPTLMDFFKLRFYPARHVMQSATHALKTGQPERTVLACLLHDVVLNLGRPDHGWWGAQLLAPYVEERISWGIRYHQALRFYPDDEVGYEYPESYNRIFGKDYVPDAYIKEAHDFARNHKWYMEARLITVNDMYAFNPDVKETLEPFIDIIGRHFKQPKEGLGFDNSPSAHMWRSLIFPDRLL
;
A
#
# COMPACT_ATOMS: atom_id res chain seq x y z
N MET A 1 -31.24 2.63 13.43
CA MET A 1 -30.08 2.10 12.69
C MET A 1 -28.84 2.64 13.34
N LYS A 2 -27.95 1.77 13.86
CA LYS A 2 -26.67 2.21 14.42
C LYS A 2 -25.81 2.74 13.28
N ASP A 3 -25.39 3.99 13.42
CA ASP A 3 -24.46 4.65 12.51
C ASP A 3 -23.08 4.01 12.68
N VAL A 4 -22.80 2.97 11.90
CA VAL A 4 -21.51 2.30 11.91
C VAL A 4 -20.60 3.07 10.95
N ARG A 5 -19.92 4.11 11.45
CA ARG A 5 -18.79 4.69 10.72
C ARG A 5 -17.69 3.64 10.59
N ARG A 6 -17.55 3.05 9.40
CA ARG A 6 -16.39 2.25 8.99
C ARG A 6 -15.53 3.09 8.05
N GLY A 7 -14.39 3.56 8.54
CA GLY A 7 -13.34 4.18 7.72
C GLY A 7 -12.93 5.58 8.17
N MET A 8 -11.62 5.76 8.31
CA MET A 8 -10.96 7.06 8.51
C MET A 8 -10.52 7.55 7.12
N ASP A 9 -11.21 8.58 6.62
CA ASP A 9 -11.03 9.39 5.40
C ASP A 9 -10.83 8.67 4.04
N THR A 10 -11.73 8.96 3.10
CA THR A 10 -11.71 8.48 1.70
C THR A 10 -11.27 9.59 0.75
N VAL A 11 -10.85 9.24 -0.47
CA VAL A 11 -10.67 10.12 -1.65
C VAL A 11 -11.75 11.20 -1.79
N TYR A 12 -12.99 10.85 -1.41
CA TYR A 12 -14.16 11.71 -1.44
C TYR A 12 -14.29 12.63 -0.22
N ASP A 13 -13.23 12.89 0.54
CA ASP A 13 -13.25 13.96 1.50
C ASP A 13 -13.32 15.30 0.76
N LYS A 14 -14.55 15.72 0.46
CA LYS A 14 -14.92 16.99 -0.20
C LYS A 14 -14.40 18.23 0.52
N ARG A 15 -13.70 18.09 1.65
CA ARG A 15 -13.18 19.19 2.48
C ARG A 15 -11.81 19.70 2.05
N ARG A 16 -11.17 19.11 1.03
CA ARG A 16 -9.82 19.55 0.61
C ARG A 16 -9.76 19.93 -0.87
N GLU A 17 -9.31 21.16 -1.12
CA GLU A 17 -8.98 21.62 -2.47
C GLU A 17 -7.83 20.76 -3.02
N MET A 18 -8.10 20.12 -4.16
CA MET A 18 -7.13 19.28 -4.84
C MET A 18 -6.19 20.15 -5.68
N LEU A 19 -4.93 20.24 -5.26
CA LEU A 19 -3.91 20.92 -6.04
C LEU A 19 -3.70 20.22 -7.39
N PRO A 20 -3.41 20.99 -8.46
CA PRO A 20 -3.17 20.45 -9.78
C PRO A 20 -1.95 19.53 -9.79
N MET A 21 -1.99 18.48 -10.62
CA MET A 21 -0.84 17.62 -10.89
C MET A 21 0.03 18.26 -11.98
N PRO A 22 1.35 18.03 -11.99
CA PRO A 22 2.20 18.37 -13.13
C PRO A 22 1.77 17.65 -14.41
N ASP A 23 2.15 18.18 -15.58
CA ASP A 23 1.82 17.57 -16.89
C ASP A 23 2.34 16.13 -17.04
N LYS A 24 3.43 15.80 -16.35
CA LYS A 24 4.04 14.47 -16.33
C LYS A 24 4.20 13.97 -14.89
N PRO A 25 3.10 13.51 -14.26
CA PRO A 25 3.10 13.10 -12.86
C PRO A 25 4.14 12.03 -12.53
N THR A 26 4.96 12.28 -11.52
CA THR A 26 5.87 11.28 -10.95
C THR A 26 5.28 10.62 -9.71
N LEU A 27 5.82 9.46 -9.31
CA LEU A 27 5.43 8.83 -8.04
C LEU A 27 5.58 9.80 -6.85
N MET A 28 6.63 10.62 -6.86
CA MET A 28 6.86 11.64 -5.82
C MET A 28 5.76 12.71 -5.79
N ASP A 29 5.21 13.08 -6.94
CA ASP A 29 4.08 14.01 -7.01
C ASP A 29 2.82 13.39 -6.40
N PHE A 30 2.57 12.09 -6.63
CA PHE A 30 1.46 11.39 -5.98
C PHE A 30 1.60 11.35 -4.45
N PHE A 31 2.78 11.08 -3.93
CA PHE A 31 3.00 11.15 -2.47
C PHE A 31 2.72 12.54 -1.89
N LYS A 32 3.11 13.60 -2.61
CA LYS A 32 2.92 14.98 -2.17
C LYS A 32 1.46 15.44 -2.30
N LEU A 33 0.77 15.04 -3.36
CA LEU A 33 -0.47 15.67 -3.80
C LEU A 33 -1.71 14.77 -3.72
N ARG A 34 -1.56 13.44 -3.59
CA ARG A 34 -2.67 12.48 -3.68
C ARG A 34 -2.70 11.40 -2.60
N PHE A 35 -1.55 10.97 -2.07
CA PHE A 35 -1.48 9.93 -1.03
C PHE A 35 -1.53 10.47 0.41
N TYR A 36 -1.86 11.75 0.58
CA TYR A 36 -1.83 12.36 1.91
C TYR A 36 -3.01 11.91 2.79
N PRO A 37 -2.78 11.51 4.05
CA PRO A 37 -1.47 11.40 4.71
C PRO A 37 -0.75 10.08 4.38
N ALA A 38 0.46 10.15 3.82
CA ALA A 38 1.25 8.97 3.46
C ALA A 38 2.12 8.43 4.62
N ARG A 39 1.84 8.88 5.85
CA ARG A 39 2.70 8.66 7.01
C ARG A 39 2.88 7.19 7.36
N HIS A 40 1.80 6.43 7.20
CA HIS A 40 1.77 5.00 7.48
C HIS A 40 2.82 4.25 6.63
N VAL A 41 2.69 4.31 5.31
CA VAL A 41 3.62 3.63 4.41
C VAL A 41 5.06 4.13 4.54
N MET A 42 5.27 5.42 4.85
CA MET A 42 6.61 5.96 5.11
C MET A 42 7.23 5.37 6.39
N GLN A 43 6.48 5.21 7.49
CA GLN A 43 7.01 4.58 8.70
C GLN A 43 7.35 3.10 8.48
N SER A 44 6.49 2.37 7.76
CA SER A 44 6.74 0.96 7.41
C SER A 44 8.03 0.82 6.59
N ALA A 45 8.20 1.67 5.57
CA ALA A 45 9.41 1.72 4.76
C ALA A 45 10.65 2.14 5.56
N THR A 46 10.52 3.12 6.47
CA THR A 46 11.63 3.56 7.34
C THR A 46 12.09 2.43 8.26
N HIS A 47 11.16 1.65 8.82
CA HIS A 47 11.50 0.49 9.64
C HIS A 47 12.24 -0.58 8.82
N ALA A 48 11.75 -0.91 7.62
CA ALA A 48 12.41 -1.85 6.72
C ALA A 48 13.83 -1.39 6.36
N LEU A 49 14.00 -0.09 6.07
CA LEU A 49 15.30 0.50 5.75
C LEU A 49 16.27 0.44 6.93
N LYS A 50 15.83 0.85 8.13
CA LYS A 50 16.67 0.87 9.34
C LYS A 50 17.09 -0.52 9.81
N THR A 51 16.29 -1.54 9.50
CA THR A 51 16.58 -2.95 9.83
C THR A 51 17.37 -3.68 8.76
N GLY A 52 17.84 -2.98 7.71
CA GLY A 52 18.71 -3.54 6.68
C GLY A 52 18.01 -4.52 5.74
N GLN A 53 16.68 -4.44 5.59
CA GLN A 53 15.94 -5.29 4.67
C GLN A 53 16.25 -4.92 3.21
N PRO A 54 16.04 -5.85 2.24
CA PRO A 54 16.29 -5.57 0.83
C PRO A 54 15.53 -4.33 0.33
N GLU A 55 16.12 -3.55 -0.58
CA GLU A 55 15.48 -2.35 -1.16
C GLU A 55 14.10 -2.65 -1.78
N ARG A 56 13.94 -3.86 -2.34
CA ARG A 56 12.65 -4.36 -2.83
C ARG A 56 11.58 -4.35 -1.75
N THR A 57 11.92 -4.82 -0.54
CA THR A 57 11.02 -4.82 0.62
C THR A 57 10.76 -3.40 1.10
N VAL A 58 11.79 -2.55 1.15
CA VAL A 58 11.61 -1.12 1.50
C VAL A 58 10.63 -0.43 0.54
N LEU A 59 10.78 -0.64 -0.77
CA LEU A 59 9.87 -0.08 -1.76
C LEU A 59 8.46 -0.68 -1.66
N ALA A 60 8.34 -1.99 -1.42
CA ALA A 60 7.04 -2.62 -1.22
C ALA A 60 6.31 -2.05 0.01
N CYS A 61 7.02 -1.87 1.13
CA CYS A 61 6.49 -1.21 2.33
C CYS A 61 6.06 0.24 2.06
N LEU A 62 6.82 0.98 1.24
CA LEU A 62 6.48 2.36 0.88
C LEU A 62 5.20 2.43 0.02
N LEU A 63 4.86 1.36 -0.70
CA LEU A 63 3.80 1.37 -1.70
C LEU A 63 2.55 0.56 -1.33
N HIS A 64 2.62 -0.37 -0.38
CA HIS A 64 1.60 -1.42 -0.20
C HIS A 64 0.16 -0.90 -0.04
N ASP A 65 -0.01 0.23 0.65
CA ASP A 65 -1.31 0.78 1.02
C ASP A 65 -1.66 2.10 0.31
N VAL A 66 -0.84 2.58 -0.63
CA VAL A 66 -1.13 3.85 -1.33
C VAL A 66 -2.44 3.81 -2.11
N VAL A 67 -2.87 2.61 -2.51
CA VAL A 67 -4.12 2.35 -3.22
C VAL A 67 -5.38 2.49 -2.36
N LEU A 68 -5.25 2.61 -1.04
CA LEU A 68 -6.38 2.97 -0.17
C LEU A 68 -6.97 4.34 -0.53
N ASN A 69 -6.19 5.18 -1.22
CA ASN A 69 -6.63 6.40 -1.89
C ASN A 69 -7.41 6.14 -3.20
N LEU A 70 -7.83 4.92 -3.49
CA LEU A 70 -8.76 4.58 -4.57
C LEU A 70 -9.90 3.72 -4.04
N GLY A 71 -9.56 2.68 -3.27
CA GLY A 71 -10.53 1.74 -2.72
C GLY A 71 -9.96 0.97 -1.53
N ARG A 72 -10.84 0.59 -0.59
CA ARG A 72 -10.45 -0.15 0.62
C ARG A 72 -10.62 -1.68 0.49
N PRO A 73 -11.74 -2.19 -0.03
CA PRO A 73 -11.87 -3.64 -0.24
C PRO A 73 -10.78 -4.11 -1.19
N ASP A 74 -10.16 -5.24 -0.88
CA ASP A 74 -9.14 -5.85 -1.72
C ASP A 74 -7.96 -4.94 -2.08
N HIS A 75 -7.59 -4.01 -1.18
CA HIS A 75 -6.47 -3.09 -1.37
C HIS A 75 -5.17 -3.78 -1.82
N GLY A 76 -4.82 -4.97 -1.32
CA GLY A 76 -3.67 -5.72 -1.81
C GLY A 76 -3.77 -6.05 -3.30
N TRP A 77 -4.95 -6.50 -3.78
CA TRP A 77 -5.20 -6.77 -5.19
C TRP A 77 -5.16 -5.50 -6.05
N TRP A 78 -5.88 -4.46 -5.61
CA TRP A 78 -5.90 -3.17 -6.29
C TRP A 78 -4.49 -2.57 -6.37
N GLY A 79 -3.72 -2.62 -5.28
CA GLY A 79 -2.36 -2.08 -5.19
C GLY A 79 -1.40 -2.86 -6.08
N ALA A 80 -1.48 -4.18 -6.07
CA ALA A 80 -0.69 -5.01 -6.97
C ALA A 80 -0.99 -4.69 -8.44
N GLN A 81 -2.26 -4.53 -8.82
CA GLN A 81 -2.65 -4.17 -10.19
C GLN A 81 -2.17 -2.76 -10.58
N LEU A 82 -2.32 -1.78 -9.67
CA LEU A 82 -1.87 -0.41 -9.88
C LEU A 82 -0.37 -0.36 -10.19
N LEU A 83 0.41 -1.09 -9.41
CA LEU A 83 1.88 -0.96 -9.36
C LEU A 83 2.61 -1.92 -10.30
N ALA A 84 2.03 -3.08 -10.64
CA ALA A 84 2.70 -4.12 -11.44
C ALA A 84 3.39 -3.62 -12.72
N PRO A 85 2.87 -2.63 -13.49
CA PRO A 85 3.58 -2.14 -14.68
C PRO A 85 4.90 -1.39 -14.39
N TYR A 86 5.11 -0.98 -13.13
CA TYR A 86 6.16 -0.04 -12.72
C TYR A 86 7.21 -0.65 -11.79
N VAL A 87 7.01 -1.87 -11.31
CA VAL A 87 7.90 -2.51 -10.33
C VAL A 87 8.21 -3.96 -10.72
N GLU A 88 9.24 -4.54 -10.13
CA GLU A 88 9.51 -5.98 -10.26
C GLU A 88 8.31 -6.81 -9.78
N GLU A 89 8.03 -7.93 -10.45
CA GLU A 89 6.92 -8.84 -10.14
C GLU A 89 6.83 -9.18 -8.63
N ARG A 90 7.96 -9.46 -7.99
CA ARG A 90 8.04 -9.78 -6.55
C ARG A 90 7.48 -8.67 -5.65
N ILE A 91 7.65 -7.40 -6.01
CA ILE A 91 7.08 -6.27 -5.26
C ILE A 91 5.56 -6.34 -5.36
N SER A 92 5.03 -6.40 -6.58
CA SER A 92 3.58 -6.45 -6.79
C SER A 92 2.95 -7.72 -6.20
N TRP A 93 3.67 -8.85 -6.18
CA TRP A 93 3.25 -10.08 -5.54
C TRP A 93 3.19 -9.92 -4.01
N GLY A 94 4.23 -9.33 -3.41
CA GLY A 94 4.26 -9.02 -1.98
C GLY A 94 3.07 -8.14 -1.58
N ILE A 95 2.86 -7.06 -2.33
CA ILE A 95 1.73 -6.13 -2.14
C ILE A 95 0.39 -6.84 -2.34
N ARG A 96 0.27 -7.84 -3.22
CA ARG A 96 -0.99 -8.59 -3.33
C ARG A 96 -1.31 -9.35 -2.05
N TYR A 97 -0.36 -10.17 -1.61
CA TYR A 97 -0.63 -11.17 -0.59
C TYR A 97 -0.45 -10.66 0.84
N HIS A 98 0.17 -9.48 1.06
CA HIS A 98 0.24 -8.89 2.40
C HIS A 98 -1.17 -8.72 3.01
N GLN A 99 -2.19 -8.39 2.19
CA GLN A 99 -3.56 -8.28 2.65
C GLN A 99 -4.12 -9.58 3.23
N ALA A 100 -3.77 -10.74 2.65
CA ALA A 100 -4.24 -12.02 3.19
C ALA A 100 -3.43 -12.39 4.44
N LEU A 101 -2.11 -12.25 4.36
CA LEU A 101 -1.18 -12.66 5.43
C LEU A 101 -1.36 -11.87 6.73
N ARG A 102 -1.83 -10.62 6.69
CA ARG A 102 -2.04 -9.79 7.90
C ARG A 102 -3.05 -10.37 8.90
N PHE A 103 -3.88 -11.32 8.48
CA PHE A 103 -4.87 -11.95 9.35
C PHE A 103 -4.37 -13.24 10.04
N TYR A 104 -3.18 -13.71 9.67
CA TYR A 104 -2.67 -15.00 10.15
C TYR A 104 -1.30 -14.81 10.81
N PRO A 105 -1.15 -15.21 12.08
CA PRO A 105 0.11 -15.10 12.81
C PRO A 105 1.18 -16.01 12.19
N ASP A 106 2.43 -15.68 12.44
CA ASP A 106 3.60 -16.47 12.04
C ASP A 106 4.73 -16.29 13.06
N ASP A 107 4.85 -17.28 13.96
CA ASP A 107 5.82 -17.29 15.04
C ASP A 107 7.28 -17.32 14.54
N GLU A 108 7.53 -17.88 13.34
CA GLU A 108 8.87 -17.96 12.75
C GLU A 108 9.51 -16.58 12.50
N VAL A 109 8.65 -15.56 12.33
CA VAL A 109 9.05 -14.17 12.08
C VAL A 109 8.53 -13.21 13.16
N GLY A 110 8.00 -13.75 14.26
CA GLY A 110 7.44 -12.97 15.37
C GLY A 110 6.23 -12.12 14.99
N TYR A 111 5.45 -12.53 13.99
CA TYR A 111 4.24 -11.81 13.59
C TYR A 111 3.02 -12.34 14.37
N GLU A 112 2.61 -11.63 15.40
CA GLU A 112 1.39 -11.94 16.15
C GLU A 112 0.16 -11.29 15.50
N TYR A 113 -1.03 -11.85 15.77
CA TYR A 113 -2.27 -11.22 15.33
C TYR A 113 -2.43 -9.85 16.01
N PRO A 114 -2.54 -8.75 15.24
CA PRO A 114 -2.55 -7.40 15.82
C PRO A 114 -3.73 -7.18 16.77
N GLU A 115 -3.48 -6.71 18.00
CA GLU A 115 -4.58 -6.37 18.92
C GLU A 115 -5.48 -5.24 18.39
N SER A 116 -4.94 -4.36 17.54
CA SER A 116 -5.74 -3.37 16.82
C SER A 116 -6.81 -4.02 15.94
N TYR A 117 -6.55 -5.20 15.38
CA TYR A 117 -7.50 -5.90 14.50
C TYR A 117 -8.66 -6.50 15.30
N ASN A 118 -8.41 -6.98 16.52
CA ASN A 118 -9.49 -7.38 17.44
C ASN A 118 -10.46 -6.22 17.72
N ARG A 119 -9.96 -4.98 17.77
CA ARG A 119 -10.78 -3.77 17.97
C ARG A 119 -11.54 -3.35 16.71
N ILE A 120 -10.94 -3.53 15.54
CA ILE A 120 -11.50 -3.11 14.25
C ILE A 120 -12.53 -4.13 13.72
N PHE A 121 -12.19 -5.42 13.76
CA PHE A 121 -12.97 -6.48 13.14
C PHE A 121 -13.79 -7.29 14.16
N GLY A 122 -13.34 -7.36 15.41
CA GLY A 122 -13.89 -8.25 16.45
C GLY A 122 -13.03 -9.49 16.65
N LYS A 123 -13.06 -10.05 17.87
CA LYS A 123 -12.28 -11.26 18.23
C LYS A 123 -12.77 -12.53 17.56
N ASP A 124 -14.02 -12.53 17.12
CA ASP A 124 -14.70 -13.61 16.41
C ASP A 124 -14.66 -13.43 14.89
N TYR A 125 -13.95 -12.42 14.38
CA TYR A 125 -13.82 -12.19 12.96
C TYR A 125 -13.05 -13.33 12.28
N VAL A 126 -13.65 -13.88 11.24
CA VAL A 126 -13.03 -14.85 10.34
C VAL A 126 -12.98 -14.23 8.95
N PRO A 127 -11.80 -14.15 8.30
CA PRO A 127 -11.71 -13.68 6.93
C PRO A 127 -12.54 -14.52 5.97
N ASP A 128 -13.05 -13.89 4.90
CA ASP A 128 -13.78 -14.59 3.83
C ASP A 128 -12.95 -15.72 3.22
N ALA A 129 -13.63 -16.74 2.68
CA ALA A 129 -12.99 -17.97 2.19
C ALA A 129 -11.85 -17.70 1.19
N TYR A 130 -12.02 -16.75 0.27
CA TYR A 130 -11.01 -16.41 -0.72
C TYR A 130 -9.75 -15.77 -0.09
N ILE A 131 -9.88 -15.08 1.05
CA ILE A 131 -8.74 -14.55 1.81
C ILE A 131 -7.95 -15.69 2.44
N LYS A 132 -8.66 -16.69 2.99
CA LYS A 132 -8.02 -17.90 3.53
C LYS A 132 -7.28 -18.68 2.44
N GLU A 133 -7.91 -18.88 1.29
CA GLU A 133 -7.28 -19.54 0.13
C GLU A 133 -6.04 -18.78 -0.34
N ALA A 134 -6.11 -17.44 -0.41
CA ALA A 134 -4.97 -16.60 -0.75
C ALA A 134 -3.83 -16.68 0.28
N HIS A 135 -4.16 -16.77 1.57
CA HIS A 135 -3.19 -17.04 2.63
C HIS A 135 -2.51 -18.40 2.43
N ASP A 136 -3.30 -19.46 2.26
CA ASP A 136 -2.77 -20.83 2.14
C ASP A 136 -1.87 -20.96 0.90
N PHE A 137 -2.26 -20.34 -0.21
CA PHE A 137 -1.42 -20.23 -1.40
C PHE A 137 -0.11 -19.48 -1.10
N ALA A 138 -0.20 -18.29 -0.50
CA ALA A 138 0.97 -17.45 -0.23
C ALA A 138 1.96 -18.12 0.74
N ARG A 139 1.46 -18.80 1.79
CA ARG A 139 2.28 -19.51 2.79
C ARG A 139 3.13 -20.62 2.18
N ASN A 140 2.63 -21.26 1.13
CA ASN A 140 3.32 -22.33 0.41
C ASN A 140 4.13 -21.82 -0.80
N HIS A 141 4.11 -20.52 -1.08
CA HIS A 141 4.79 -19.95 -2.24
C HIS A 141 6.25 -19.58 -1.93
N LYS A 142 7.16 -19.77 -2.88
CA LYS A 142 8.59 -19.44 -2.76
C LYS A 142 8.89 -17.95 -2.44
N TRP A 143 7.91 -17.07 -2.67
CA TRP A 143 8.00 -15.64 -2.37
C TRP A 143 7.26 -15.24 -1.10
N TYR A 144 6.86 -16.18 -0.25
CA TYR A 144 6.16 -15.92 1.01
C TYR A 144 6.71 -14.72 1.78
N MET A 145 8.04 -14.67 1.94
CA MET A 145 8.72 -13.59 2.67
C MET A 145 8.58 -12.20 2.04
N GLU A 146 8.30 -12.08 0.74
CA GLU A 146 8.02 -10.79 0.10
C GLU A 146 6.75 -10.14 0.66
N ALA A 147 5.71 -10.94 0.91
CA ALA A 147 4.46 -10.46 1.49
C ALA A 147 4.54 -10.38 3.01
N ARG A 148 5.16 -11.39 3.64
CA ARG A 148 5.24 -11.46 5.11
C ARG A 148 6.07 -10.33 5.71
N LEU A 149 7.17 -9.94 5.08
CA LEU A 149 7.95 -8.80 5.57
C LEU A 149 7.16 -7.49 5.49
N ILE A 150 6.27 -7.32 4.50
CA ILE A 150 5.38 -6.15 4.46
C ILE A 150 4.48 -6.14 5.70
N THR A 151 3.84 -7.26 6.05
CA THR A 151 2.97 -7.31 7.24
C THR A 151 3.73 -7.08 8.53
N VAL A 152 4.97 -7.57 8.64
CA VAL A 152 5.82 -7.31 9.81
C VAL A 152 6.13 -5.82 9.94
N ASN A 153 6.52 -5.15 8.85
CA ASN A 153 6.86 -3.72 8.90
C ASN A 153 5.62 -2.82 9.06
N ASP A 154 4.46 -3.23 8.55
CA ASP A 154 3.16 -2.54 8.72
C ASP A 154 2.84 -2.30 10.22
N MET A 155 3.16 -3.26 11.09
CA MET A 155 2.94 -3.15 12.54
C MET A 155 3.66 -1.98 13.23
N TYR A 156 4.77 -1.52 12.67
CA TYR A 156 5.58 -0.43 13.25
C TYR A 156 5.17 0.95 12.76
N ALA A 157 4.08 1.06 11.99
CA ALA A 157 3.75 2.25 11.21
C ALA A 157 2.59 3.10 11.75
N PHE A 158 2.35 3.06 13.06
CA PHE A 158 1.22 3.73 13.72
C PHE A 158 1.64 4.77 14.77
N ASN A 159 2.91 5.19 14.81
CA ASN A 159 3.36 6.18 15.80
C ASN A 159 2.88 7.60 15.39
N PRO A 160 2.07 8.28 16.23
CA PRO A 160 1.51 9.59 15.93
C PRO A 160 2.51 10.76 16.10
N ASP A 161 3.72 10.52 16.59
CA ASP A 161 4.75 11.56 16.83
C ASP A 161 5.89 11.55 15.81
N VAL A 162 6.10 10.45 15.08
CA VAL A 162 7.16 10.31 14.07
C VAL A 162 6.86 11.08 12.77
N LYS A 163 7.65 12.11 12.45
CA LYS A 163 7.56 12.85 11.18
C LYS A 163 8.53 12.26 10.15
N GLU A 164 8.05 11.29 9.37
CA GLU A 164 8.83 10.72 8.27
C GLU A 164 8.81 11.63 7.03
N THR A 165 9.90 11.59 6.25
CA THR A 165 10.04 12.25 4.96
C THR A 165 10.29 11.20 3.87
N LEU A 166 10.10 11.59 2.60
CA LEU A 166 10.41 10.70 1.47
C LEU A 166 11.90 10.69 1.11
N GLU A 167 12.70 11.60 1.67
CA GLU A 167 14.10 11.79 1.29
C GLU A 167 14.93 10.51 1.32
N PRO A 168 14.81 9.63 2.34
CA PRO A 168 15.57 8.38 2.39
C PRO A 168 15.23 7.40 1.26
N PHE A 169 14.08 7.57 0.59
CA PHE A 169 13.58 6.62 -0.41
C PHE A 169 13.78 7.10 -1.84
N ILE A 170 14.22 8.35 -2.07
CA ILE A 170 14.36 8.93 -3.42
C ILE A 170 15.23 8.04 -4.32
N ASP A 171 16.38 7.61 -3.82
CA ASP A 171 17.31 6.77 -4.57
C ASP A 171 16.77 5.35 -4.80
N ILE A 172 16.06 4.79 -3.81
CA ILE A 172 15.42 3.47 -3.92
C ILE A 172 14.31 3.50 -4.98
N ILE A 173 13.48 4.55 -4.97
CA ILE A 173 12.46 4.79 -6.00
C ILE A 173 13.14 4.89 -7.36
N GLY A 174 14.21 5.69 -7.48
CA GLY A 174 14.93 5.88 -8.74
C GLY A 174 15.54 4.58 -9.32
N ARG A 175 15.93 3.63 -8.45
CA ARG A 175 16.47 2.33 -8.87
C ARG A 175 15.38 1.30 -9.22
N HIS A 176 14.27 1.29 -8.49
CA HIS A 176 13.31 0.16 -8.51
C HIS A 176 11.92 0.50 -9.06
N PHE A 177 11.60 1.77 -9.25
CA PHE A 177 10.34 2.20 -9.84
C PHE A 177 10.55 2.72 -11.28
N LYS A 178 9.93 2.04 -12.24
CA LYS A 178 9.98 2.37 -13.67
C LYS A 178 9.05 3.54 -13.98
N GLN A 179 9.49 4.76 -13.70
CA GLN A 179 8.74 5.97 -13.99
C GLN A 179 8.49 6.13 -15.51
N PRO A 180 7.23 6.23 -15.99
CA PRO A 180 6.94 6.49 -17.41
C PRO A 180 7.34 7.91 -17.82
N LYS A 181 7.79 8.07 -19.08
CA LYS A 181 8.23 9.36 -19.65
C LYS A 181 7.07 10.34 -19.87
N GLU A 182 5.89 9.79 -20.07
CA GLU A 182 4.61 10.47 -20.27
C GLU A 182 4.00 10.93 -18.94
N GLY A 183 4.45 10.36 -17.81
CA GLY A 183 3.85 10.56 -16.50
C GLY A 183 2.81 9.49 -16.16
N LEU A 184 2.70 9.18 -14.87
CA LEU A 184 1.76 8.15 -14.37
C LEU A 184 0.33 8.56 -14.72
N GLY A 185 -0.39 7.67 -15.39
CA GLY A 185 -1.77 7.90 -15.84
C GLY A 185 -1.90 8.46 -17.26
N PHE A 186 -0.80 8.90 -17.88
CA PHE A 186 -0.77 9.33 -19.28
C PHE A 186 0.07 8.41 -20.17
N ASP A 187 0.56 7.32 -19.60
CA ASP A 187 1.19 6.22 -20.30
C ASP A 187 0.17 5.19 -20.81
N ASN A 188 0.65 4.19 -21.55
CA ASN A 188 -0.18 3.11 -22.10
C ASN A 188 -0.23 1.85 -21.20
N SER A 189 0.02 2.01 -19.89
CA SER A 189 -0.02 0.88 -18.98
C SER A 189 -1.47 0.41 -18.74
N PRO A 190 -1.69 -0.87 -18.39
CA PRO A 190 -3.03 -1.36 -18.06
C PRO A 190 -3.62 -0.67 -16.82
N SER A 191 -2.80 -0.06 -15.95
CA SER A 191 -3.26 0.65 -14.75
C SER A 191 -3.31 2.18 -14.90
N ALA A 192 -3.05 2.73 -16.09
CA ALA A 192 -3.05 4.18 -16.32
C ALA A 192 -4.38 4.85 -15.92
N HIS A 193 -5.51 4.17 -16.14
CA HIS A 193 -6.83 4.66 -15.74
C HIS A 193 -6.96 4.82 -14.21
N MET A 194 -6.32 3.96 -13.42
CA MET A 194 -6.35 4.01 -11.96
C MET A 194 -5.60 5.25 -11.45
N TRP A 195 -4.47 5.58 -12.05
CA TRP A 195 -3.75 6.82 -11.77
C TRP A 195 -4.57 8.05 -12.16
N ARG A 196 -5.27 8.04 -13.30
CA ARG A 196 -6.16 9.15 -13.68
C ARG A 196 -7.32 9.34 -12.72
N SER A 197 -7.86 8.28 -12.12
CA SER A 197 -8.88 8.39 -11.06
C SER A 197 -8.34 9.10 -9.81
N LEU A 198 -7.06 8.93 -9.48
CA LEU A 198 -6.40 9.71 -8.42
C LEU A 198 -6.15 11.17 -8.85
N ILE A 199 -5.78 11.41 -10.11
CA ILE A 199 -5.53 12.76 -10.62
C ILE A 199 -6.84 13.58 -10.65
N PHE A 200 -7.92 12.97 -11.13
CA PHE A 200 -9.22 13.59 -11.43
C PHE A 200 -10.40 12.81 -10.80
N PRO A 201 -10.52 12.72 -9.47
CA PRO A 201 -11.53 11.92 -8.78
C PRO A 201 -12.97 12.41 -9.01
N ASP A 202 -13.16 13.68 -9.34
CA ASP A 202 -14.48 14.27 -9.61
C ASP A 202 -14.86 14.29 -11.11
N ARG A 203 -13.99 13.75 -11.98
CA ARG A 203 -14.24 13.74 -13.42
C ARG A 203 -15.21 12.60 -13.77
N LEU A 204 -16.29 12.94 -14.48
CA LEU A 204 -17.33 11.98 -14.86
C LEU A 204 -16.89 11.01 -15.98
N LEU A 205 -15.94 11.41 -16.83
CA LEU A 205 -15.30 10.65 -17.92
C LEU A 205 -13.87 11.15 -18.17
#